data_AF-A0A5C7G3S5-F1
#
_entry.id   AF-A0A5C7G3S5-F1
#
_cell.length_a   1.000
_cell.length_b   1.000
_cell.length_c   1.000
_cell.angle_alpha   90.00
_cell.angle_beta   90.00
_cell.angle_gamma   90.00
#
_symmetry.space_group_name_H-M   'P 1'
#
loop_
_entity.id
_entity.type
_entity.pdbx_description
1 polymer ?
#
loop_
_entity_poly.entity_id
_entity_poly.type
_entity_poly.pdbx_seq_one_letter_code
_entity_poly.pdbx_strand_id
1 'polypeptide(L)'
;MFSVEDFDRLRFLEGRWRGEAPDGTPFYEEYDRPEPTVFRSRRFTDATFSEHSDGSTITLTEGGVVSQWGEFTWRAASIDADSASFDPVNAPSHFSWHRIDDATLEARQRWTADGEEQRYTIVLERIGAEGQR
;
A
#
# COMPACT_ATOMS: atom_id res chain seq x y z
N MET A 1 10.85 -17.45 -1.19
CA MET A 1 10.27 -17.43 0.16
C MET A 1 10.74 -16.14 0.81
N PHE A 2 9.83 -15.37 1.39
CA PHE A 2 10.16 -14.11 2.06
C PHE A 2 10.58 -14.35 3.51
N SER A 3 11.57 -13.59 3.96
CA SER A 3 11.98 -13.51 5.36
C SER A 3 11.35 -12.30 6.06
N VAL A 4 11.54 -12.21 7.38
CA VAL A 4 11.19 -11.00 8.15
C VAL A 4 11.99 -9.79 7.67
N GLU A 5 13.24 -9.99 7.24
CA GLU A 5 14.10 -8.92 6.71
C GLU A 5 13.60 -8.41 5.36
N ASP A 6 13.10 -9.29 4.48
CA ASP A 6 12.46 -8.87 3.23
C ASP A 6 11.17 -8.11 3.53
N PHE A 7 10.37 -8.58 4.49
CA PHE A 7 9.15 -7.89 4.92
C PHE A 7 9.45 -6.54 5.58
N ASP A 8 10.61 -6.40 6.23
CA ASP A 8 11.06 -5.14 6.83
C ASP A 8 11.27 -4.04 5.80
N ARG A 9 11.52 -4.39 4.53
CA ARG A 9 11.64 -3.41 3.45
C ARG A 9 10.35 -2.64 3.19
N LEU A 10 9.18 -3.16 3.59
CA LEU A 10 7.91 -2.42 3.49
C LEU A 10 7.85 -1.17 4.39
N ARG A 11 8.83 -0.97 5.28
CA ARG A 11 8.94 0.21 6.15
C ARG A 11 8.88 1.56 5.42
N PHE A 12 9.22 1.61 4.13
CA PHE A 12 9.08 2.85 3.36
C PHE A 12 7.62 3.34 3.29
N LEU A 13 6.65 2.45 3.47
CA LEU A 13 5.22 2.78 3.52
C LEU A 13 4.82 3.45 4.83
N GLU A 14 5.51 3.19 5.95
CA GLU A 14 5.08 3.66 7.28
C GLU A 14 4.88 5.17 7.31
N GLY A 15 3.75 5.59 7.87
CA GLY A 15 3.36 6.99 8.04
C GLY A 15 2.02 7.31 7.40
N ARG A 16 1.77 8.62 7.28
CA ARG A 16 0.51 9.17 6.79
C ARG A 16 0.71 9.78 5.42
N TRP A 17 -0.27 9.55 4.56
CA TRP A 17 -0.21 9.91 3.16
C TRP A 17 -1.53 10.53 2.73
N ARG A 18 -1.44 11.45 1.77
CA ARG A 18 -2.56 12.05 1.06
C ARG A 18 -2.46 11.63 -0.39
N GLY A 19 -3.52 11.02 -0.90
CA GLY A 19 -3.68 10.73 -2.32
C GLY A 19 -4.81 11.55 -2.94
N GLU A 20 -4.86 11.54 -4.26
CA GLU A 20 -5.96 12.12 -5.04
C GLU A 20 -6.61 11.02 -5.89
N ALA A 21 -7.92 10.89 -5.77
CA ALA A 21 -8.71 9.99 -6.61
C ALA A 21 -8.90 10.58 -8.02
N PRO A 22 -9.30 9.77 -9.03
CA PRO A 22 -9.43 10.26 -10.42
C PRO A 22 -10.40 11.44 -10.60
N ASP A 23 -11.35 11.60 -9.67
CA ASP A 23 -12.34 12.68 -9.63
C ASP A 23 -11.81 13.96 -8.95
N GLY A 24 -10.54 13.96 -8.51
CA GLY A 24 -9.91 15.06 -7.78
C GLY A 24 -10.20 15.04 -6.27
N THR A 25 -10.95 14.03 -5.78
CA THR A 25 -11.28 13.95 -4.35
C THR A 25 -10.04 13.50 -3.57
N PRO A 26 -9.57 14.27 -2.58
CA PRO A 26 -8.47 13.83 -1.74
C PRO A 26 -8.92 12.67 -0.84
N PHE A 27 -8.03 11.71 -0.64
CA PHE A 27 -8.20 10.67 0.37
C PHE A 27 -6.91 10.55 1.19
N TYR A 28 -7.03 9.95 2.36
CA TYR A 28 -5.92 9.87 3.31
C TYR A 28 -5.67 8.41 3.69
N GLU A 29 -4.41 8.04 3.84
CA GLU A 29 -4.00 6.70 4.25
C GLU A 29 -2.98 6.76 5.38
N GLU A 30 -3.10 5.88 6.36
CA GLU A 30 -2.09 5.65 7.38
C GLU A 30 -1.61 4.20 7.26
N TYR A 31 -0.29 4.04 7.16
CA TYR A 31 0.36 2.73 7.19
C TYR A 31 1.14 2.61 8.49
N ASP A 32 0.89 1.53 9.21
CA ASP A 32 1.58 1.20 10.45
C ASP A 32 1.96 -0.27 10.51
N ARG A 33 2.95 -0.58 11.33
CA ARG A 33 3.44 -1.93 11.54
C ARG A 33 3.25 -2.33 13.00
N PRO A 34 2.07 -2.87 13.36
CA PRO A 34 1.79 -3.24 14.75
C PRO A 34 2.67 -4.40 15.23
N GLU A 35 3.12 -5.27 14.32
CA GLU A 35 3.93 -6.45 14.64
C GLU A 35 5.00 -6.70 13.57
N PRO A 36 6.11 -7.41 13.88
CA PRO A 36 7.17 -7.70 12.91
C PRO A 36 6.69 -8.43 11.64
N THR A 37 5.55 -9.12 11.68
CA THR A 37 5.01 -9.87 10.55
C THR A 37 3.68 -9.31 10.03
N VAL A 38 3.27 -8.13 10.51
CA VAL A 38 1.99 -7.52 10.17
C VAL A 38 2.19 -6.05 9.81
N PHE A 39 1.77 -5.69 8.60
CA PHE A 39 1.60 -4.33 8.14
C PHE A 39 0.12 -4.03 8.01
N ARG A 40 -0.29 -2.82 8.35
CA ARG A 40 -1.68 -2.40 8.25
C ARG A 40 -1.75 -1.09 7.50
N SER A 41 -2.68 -0.98 6.57
CA SER A 41 -3.12 0.27 5.97
C SER A 41 -4.52 0.60 6.49
N ARG A 42 -4.79 1.88 6.67
CA ARG A 42 -6.12 2.42 7.02
C ARG A 42 -6.38 3.61 6.13
N ARG A 43 -7.56 3.67 5.52
CA ARG A 43 -8.03 4.79 4.70
C ARG A 43 -8.97 5.66 5.51
N PHE A 44 -8.86 6.96 5.34
CA PHE A 44 -9.62 7.98 6.04
C PHE A 44 -10.22 8.96 5.04
N THR A 45 -11.38 9.50 5.39
CA THR A 45 -12.11 10.50 4.59
C THR A 45 -11.55 11.90 4.76
N ASP A 46 -10.76 12.15 5.81
CA ASP A 46 -10.25 13.47 6.15
C ASP A 46 -8.87 13.41 6.82
N ALA A 47 -8.20 14.58 6.83
CA ALA A 47 -6.84 14.75 7.34
C ALA A 47 -6.71 14.67 8.87
N THR A 48 -7.81 14.50 9.62
CA THR A 48 -7.76 14.36 11.09
C THR A 48 -7.44 12.93 11.52
N PHE A 49 -7.56 11.94 10.62
CA PHE A 49 -7.33 10.53 10.92
C PHE A 49 -8.22 9.98 12.06
N SER A 50 -9.39 10.57 12.27
CA SER A 50 -10.26 10.23 13.41
C SER A 50 -11.09 8.97 13.18
N GLU A 51 -11.66 8.81 11.98
CA GLU A 51 -12.48 7.65 11.60
C GLU A 51 -11.96 7.05 10.30
N HIS A 52 -11.57 5.77 10.34
CA HIS A 52 -11.16 5.05 9.14
C HIS A 52 -12.38 4.48 8.42
N SER A 53 -12.42 4.60 7.10
CA SER A 53 -13.48 4.01 6.29
C SER A 53 -13.21 2.53 6.04
N ASP A 54 -11.95 2.19 5.73
CA ASP A 54 -11.52 0.87 5.28
C ASP A 54 -10.02 0.68 5.54
N GLY A 55 -9.47 -0.49 5.23
CA GLY A 55 -8.03 -0.74 5.32
C GLY A 55 -7.63 -2.12 4.86
N SER A 56 -6.34 -2.30 4.59
CA SER A 56 -5.75 -3.59 4.24
C SER A 56 -4.79 -4.07 5.33
N THR A 57 -4.62 -5.38 5.43
CA THR A 57 -3.60 -5.99 6.28
C THR A 57 -2.68 -6.83 5.41
N ILE A 58 -1.37 -6.59 5.53
CA ILE A 58 -0.32 -7.36 4.89
C ILE A 58 0.32 -8.24 5.95
N THR A 59 0.28 -9.56 5.79
CA THR A 59 0.84 -10.51 6.75
C THR A 59 1.93 -11.37 6.12
N LEU A 60 2.99 -11.64 6.88
CA LEU A 60 4.01 -12.64 6.57
C LEU A 60 3.69 -13.94 7.30
N THR A 61 3.38 -15.00 6.55
CA THR A 61 3.05 -16.33 7.09
C THR A 61 3.73 -17.41 6.26
N GLU A 62 4.48 -18.30 6.92
CA GLU A 62 5.17 -19.44 6.28
C GLU A 62 6.03 -19.02 5.06
N GLY A 63 6.61 -17.81 5.15
CA GLY A 63 7.44 -17.24 4.10
C GLY A 63 6.70 -16.82 2.82
N GLY A 64 5.37 -16.74 2.87
CA GLY A 64 4.54 -16.00 1.93
C GLY A 64 4.10 -14.67 2.55
N VAL A 65 3.99 -13.64 1.72
CA VAL A 65 3.41 -12.36 2.13
C VAL A 65 2.06 -12.21 1.43
N VAL A 66 1.02 -11.95 2.21
CA VAL A 66 -0.37 -11.85 1.74
C VAL A 66 -0.94 -10.51 2.14
N SER A 67 -1.54 -9.78 1.20
CA SER A 67 -2.32 -8.57 1.45
C SER A 67 -3.80 -8.90 1.37
N GLN A 68 -4.59 -8.46 2.34
CA GLN A 68 -6.03 -8.66 2.39
C GLN A 68 -6.75 -7.34 2.60
N TRP A 69 -7.78 -7.07 1.78
CA TRP A 69 -8.67 -5.93 1.93
C TRP A 69 -10.11 -6.37 1.66
N GLY A 70 -10.92 -6.45 2.73
CA GLY A 70 -12.26 -7.06 2.64
C GLY A 70 -12.17 -8.51 2.17
N GLU A 71 -12.89 -8.84 1.10
CA GLU A 71 -12.84 -10.16 0.44
C GLU A 71 -11.65 -10.33 -0.51
N PHE A 72 -10.97 -9.22 -0.87
CA PHE A 72 -9.90 -9.26 -1.84
C PHE A 72 -8.58 -9.70 -1.22
N THR A 73 -7.83 -10.50 -1.96
CA THR A 73 -6.56 -11.08 -1.50
C THR A 73 -5.51 -11.04 -2.61
N TRP A 74 -4.31 -10.61 -2.24
CA TRP A 74 -3.13 -10.59 -3.09
C TRP A 74 -1.96 -11.30 -2.41
N ARG A 75 -1.03 -11.80 -3.22
CA ARG A 75 0.22 -12.41 -2.74
C ARG A 75 1.40 -11.59 -3.26
N ALA A 76 2.39 -11.32 -2.41
CA ALA A 76 3.57 -10.61 -2.85
C ALA A 76 4.33 -11.40 -3.92
N ALA A 77 4.62 -10.73 -5.03
CA ALA A 77 5.45 -11.20 -6.12
C ALA A 77 6.91 -10.79 -5.89
N SER A 78 7.14 -9.55 -5.44
CA SER A 78 8.47 -9.03 -5.08
C SER A 78 8.37 -8.00 -3.95
N ILE A 79 9.43 -7.93 -3.13
CA ILE A 79 9.62 -6.88 -2.13
C ILE A 79 11.10 -6.45 -2.20
N ASP A 80 11.30 -5.27 -2.73
CA ASP A 80 12.60 -4.63 -2.97
C ASP A 80 12.76 -3.44 -2.01
N ALA A 81 13.90 -2.74 -2.07
CA ALA A 81 14.18 -1.62 -1.18
C ALA A 81 13.18 -0.46 -1.34
N ASP A 82 12.76 -0.20 -2.58
CA ASP A 82 11.93 0.96 -2.97
C ASP A 82 10.65 0.54 -3.69
N SER A 83 10.30 -0.74 -3.69
CA SER A 83 9.08 -1.22 -4.33
C SER A 83 8.58 -2.52 -3.72
N ALA A 84 7.27 -2.72 -3.80
CA ALA A 84 6.66 -4.00 -3.48
C ALA A 84 5.52 -4.28 -4.44
N SER A 85 5.50 -5.47 -5.03
CA SER A 85 4.51 -5.88 -6.03
C SER A 85 3.72 -7.07 -5.54
N PHE A 86 2.41 -7.07 -5.81
CA PHE A 86 1.44 -8.03 -5.33
C PHE A 86 0.57 -8.52 -6.49
N ASP A 87 0.58 -9.83 -6.70
CA ASP A 87 -0.25 -10.50 -7.69
C ASP A 87 -1.61 -10.86 -7.11
N PRO A 88 -2.70 -10.72 -7.90
CA PRO A 88 -4.03 -11.05 -7.43
C PRO A 88 -4.16 -12.57 -7.20
N VAL A 89 -4.72 -12.95 -6.04
CA VAL A 89 -5.18 -14.32 -5.77
C VAL A 89 -6.70 -14.37 -5.89
N ASN A 90 -7.37 -13.42 -5.26
CA ASN A 90 -8.80 -13.17 -5.37
C ASN A 90 -9.02 -11.66 -5.43
N ALA A 91 -8.57 -11.03 -6.51
CA ALA A 91 -8.64 -9.58 -6.70
C ALA A 91 -8.67 -9.23 -8.18
N PRO A 92 -9.24 -8.07 -8.57
CA PRO A 92 -9.41 -7.72 -9.98
C PRO A 92 -8.12 -7.23 -10.66
N SER A 93 -7.10 -6.85 -9.90
CA SER A 93 -5.92 -6.17 -10.41
C SER A 93 -4.64 -6.58 -9.65
N HIS A 94 -3.51 -6.50 -10.34
CA HIS A 94 -2.19 -6.44 -9.72
C HIS A 94 -2.01 -5.08 -9.05
N PHE A 95 -1.31 -5.09 -7.93
CA PHE A 95 -1.10 -3.90 -7.14
C PHE A 95 0.39 -3.77 -6.78
N SER A 96 0.94 -2.56 -6.82
CA SER A 96 2.32 -2.32 -6.41
C SER A 96 2.51 -0.94 -5.80
N TRP A 97 3.43 -0.84 -4.84
CA TRP A 97 3.96 0.41 -4.34
C TRP A 97 5.35 0.67 -4.92
N HIS A 98 5.66 1.93 -5.18
CA HIS A 98 6.99 2.40 -5.53
C HIS A 98 7.32 3.68 -4.79
N ARG A 99 8.45 3.70 -4.08
CA ARG A 99 9.01 4.87 -3.44
C ARG A 99 9.71 5.74 -4.47
N ILE A 100 9.31 7.01 -4.55
CA ILE A 100 9.98 8.03 -5.36
C ILE A 100 11.03 8.74 -4.52
N ASP A 101 10.65 9.18 -3.32
CA ASP A 101 11.52 9.80 -2.33
C ASP A 101 10.97 9.58 -0.89
N ASP A 102 11.52 10.25 0.12
CA ASP A 102 11.04 10.15 1.51
C ASP A 102 9.61 10.69 1.71
N ALA A 103 9.15 11.61 0.86
CA ALA A 103 7.87 12.30 0.97
C ALA A 103 6.85 11.85 -0.09
N THR A 104 7.25 11.02 -1.05
CA THR A 104 6.42 10.67 -2.21
C THR A 104 6.43 9.17 -2.50
N LEU A 105 5.24 8.60 -2.65
CA LEU A 105 5.00 7.23 -3.09
C LEU A 105 4.09 7.20 -4.31
N GLU A 106 4.24 6.15 -5.10
CA GLU A 106 3.27 5.79 -6.13
C GLU A 106 2.61 4.46 -5.80
N ALA A 107 1.28 4.46 -5.74
CA ALA A 107 0.47 3.26 -5.72
C ALA A 107 -0.02 2.97 -7.14
N ARG A 108 0.38 1.83 -7.70
CA ARG A 108 0.08 1.46 -9.08
C ARG A 108 -0.82 0.23 -9.10
N GLN A 109 -1.89 0.30 -9.87
CA GLN A 109 -2.78 -0.81 -10.17
C GLN A 109 -2.68 -1.17 -11.64
N ARG A 110 -2.73 -2.46 -11.93
CA ARG A 110 -2.67 -2.98 -13.30
C ARG A 110 -3.66 -4.12 -13.47
N TRP A 111 -4.49 -4.06 -14.50
CA TRP A 111 -5.50 -5.08 -14.79
C TRP A 111 -5.65 -5.23 -16.30
N THR A 112 -6.31 -6.29 -16.73
CA THR A 112 -6.64 -6.49 -18.14
C THR A 112 -8.12 -6.23 -18.34
N ALA A 113 -8.46 -5.37 -19.29
CA ALA A 113 -9.84 -5.12 -19.72
C ALA A 113 -9.88 -5.22 -21.25
N ASP A 114 -10.87 -5.94 -21.78
CA ASP A 114 -11.06 -6.12 -23.24
C ASP A 114 -9.82 -6.65 -24.00
N GLY A 115 -8.97 -7.42 -23.31
CA GLY A 115 -7.73 -7.96 -23.87
C GLY A 115 -6.55 -6.98 -23.87
N GLU A 116 -6.74 -5.75 -23.38
CA GLU A 116 -5.72 -4.71 -23.26
C GLU A 116 -5.28 -4.52 -21.81
N GLU A 117 -3.98 -4.26 -21.61
CA GLU A 117 -3.44 -3.94 -20.29
C GLU A 117 -3.82 -2.49 -19.93
N GLN A 118 -4.49 -2.34 -18.80
CA GLN A 118 -4.84 -1.08 -18.19
C GLN A 118 -3.95 -0.85 -16.97
N ARG A 119 -3.59 0.42 -16.75
CA ARG A 119 -2.81 0.83 -15.58
C ARG A 119 -3.37 2.11 -14.98
N TYR A 120 -3.33 2.18 -13.66
CA TYR A 120 -3.63 3.38 -12.91
C TYR A 120 -2.52 3.64 -11.91
N THR A 121 -2.17 4.91 -11.72
CA THR A 121 -1.11 5.33 -10.80
C THR A 121 -1.63 6.48 -9.96
N ILE A 122 -1.58 6.31 -8.64
CA ILE A 122 -1.90 7.33 -7.67
C ILE A 122 -0.60 7.78 -7.03
N VAL A 123 -0.36 9.09 -7.03
CA VAL A 123 0.70 9.70 -6.24
C VAL A 123 0.18 9.94 -4.83
N LEU A 124 0.96 9.50 -3.85
CA LEU A 124 0.70 9.67 -2.43
C LEU A 124 1.78 10.59 -1.85
N GLU A 125 1.36 11.70 -1.28
CA GLU A 125 2.24 12.67 -0.63
C GLU A 125 2.21 12.48 0.88
N ARG A 126 3.38 12.40 1.51
CA ARG A 126 3.50 12.24 2.96
C ARG A 126 2.98 13.49 3.68
N ILE A 127 2.18 13.28 4.71
CA ILE A 127 1.63 14.36 5.52
C ILE A 127 2.04 14.21 6.99
N GLY A 128 2.38 15.33 7.63
CA GLY A 128 2.91 15.33 8.99
C GLY A 128 4.42 15.09 9.11
N ALA A 129 5.19 15.25 8.03
CA ALA A 129 6.65 15.37 8.11
C ALA A 129 7.12 16.74 8.67
N GLU A 130 6.20 17.66 8.95
CA GLU A 130 6.49 18.89 9.67
C GLU A 130 6.44 18.64 11.19
N GLY A 131 7.62 18.47 11.78
CA GLY A 131 7.83 18.77 13.20
C GLY A 131 8.21 17.60 14.11
N GLN A 132 9.42 17.05 13.94
CA GLN A 132 10.27 16.64 15.07
C GLN A 132 11.73 17.01 14.76
N ARG A 133 12.07 18.27 15.02
CA ARG A 133 13.43 18.73 15.30
C ARG A 133 13.50 19.18 16.74
#